data_AF-A0A8S0U490-F1
#
_entry.id   AF-A0A8S0U490-F1
#
_cell.length_a   1.000
_cell.length_b   1.000
_cell.length_c   1.000
_cell.angle_alpha   90.00
_cell.angle_beta   90.00
_cell.angle_gamma   90.00
#
_symmetry.space_group_name_H-M   'P 1'
#
loop_
_entity.id
_entity.type
_entity.pdbx_description
1 polymer ?
#
loop_
_entity_poly.entity_id
_entity_poly.type
_entity_poly.pdbx_seq_one_letter_code
_entity_poly.pdbx_strand_id
1 'polypeptide(L)'
;AHENLAREAVRKSIVLLKNGENADCHVPLPKEASKILVTGSHANNLRFQCGGWTIIWQGQDGNNHTIGTTIFNEISTAVHPSTEIS
;
A
#
# COMPACT_ATOMS: atom_id res chain seq x y z
N ALA A 1 -1.04 -19.94 -0.97
CA ALA A 1 0.13 -20.20 -0.09
C ALA A 1 1.23 -19.15 -0.31
N HIS A 2 1.71 -18.97 -1.53
CA HIS A 2 2.81 -18.04 -1.83
C HIS A 2 2.48 -16.56 -1.55
N GLU A 3 1.24 -16.11 -1.77
CA GLU A 3 0.84 -14.72 -1.51
C GLU A 3 0.95 -14.31 -0.04
N ASN A 4 0.64 -15.20 0.90
CA ASN A 4 0.76 -14.90 2.32
C ASN A 4 2.23 -14.72 2.73
N LEU A 5 3.12 -15.54 2.17
CA LEU A 5 4.55 -15.40 2.37
C LEU A 5 5.07 -14.08 1.76
N ALA A 6 4.62 -13.73 0.56
CA ALA A 6 4.96 -12.46 -0.07
C ALA A 6 4.47 -11.26 0.78
N ARG A 7 3.22 -11.30 1.28
CA ARG A 7 2.67 -10.28 2.18
C ARG A 7 3.47 -10.15 3.47
N GLU A 8 3.91 -11.28 4.04
CA GLU A 8 4.78 -11.27 5.22
C GLU A 8 6.14 -10.63 4.92
N ALA A 9 6.77 -11.00 3.80
CA ALA A 9 8.04 -10.44 3.37
C ALA A 9 7.96 -8.93 3.14
N VAL A 10 6.88 -8.44 2.50
CA VAL A 10 6.62 -7.00 2.32
C VAL A 10 6.51 -6.29 3.66
N ARG A 11 5.76 -6.84 4.63
CA ARG A 11 5.65 -6.22 5.96
C ARG A 11 7.00 -6.15 6.68
N LYS A 12 7.87 -7.15 6.49
CA LYS A 12 9.20 -7.20 7.11
C LYS A 12 10.25 -6.34 6.40
N SER A 13 10.03 -5.93 5.15
CA SER A 13 10.99 -5.11 4.40
C SER A 13 10.81 -3.59 4.61
N ILE A 14 9.68 -3.15 5.16
CA ILE A 14 9.40 -1.74 5.41
C ILE A 14 10.29 -1.20 6.55
N VAL A 15 10.96 -0.08 6.28
CA VAL A 15 11.78 0.65 7.27
C VAL A 15 11.07 1.94 7.67
N LEU A 16 10.77 2.10 8.97
CA LEU A 16 10.16 3.31 9.51
C LEU A 16 11.23 4.37 9.76
N LEU A 17 11.28 5.39 8.89
CA LEU A 17 12.31 6.44 8.95
C LEU A 17 11.94 7.60 9.89
N LYS A 18 10.64 7.96 9.98
CA LYS A 18 10.10 9.00 10.88
C LYS A 18 8.71 8.59 11.34
N ASN A 19 8.37 8.87 12.59
CA ASN A 19 7.04 8.63 13.15
C ASN A 19 6.61 9.80 14.04
N GLY A 20 6.40 10.96 13.43
CA GLY A 20 6.06 12.20 14.12
C GLY A 20 7.26 13.00 14.61
N GLU A 21 6.97 14.08 15.34
CA GLU A 21 7.97 14.96 15.95
C GLU A 21 7.90 14.83 17.47
N ASN A 22 9.06 14.74 18.11
CA ASN A 22 9.18 14.54 19.55
C ASN A 22 8.38 13.31 20.05
N ALA A 23 7.31 13.54 20.81
CA ALA A 23 6.51 12.51 21.47
C ALA A 23 5.24 12.10 20.68
N ASP A 24 4.97 12.73 19.54
CA ASP A 24 3.81 12.39 18.72
C ASP A 24 4.08 11.14 17.89
N CYS A 25 3.21 10.12 17.99
CA CYS A 25 3.26 8.92 17.15
C CYS A 25 2.12 8.97 16.13
N HIS A 26 2.44 8.91 14.83
CA HIS A 26 1.44 8.93 13.75
C HIS A 26 1.02 7.54 13.28
N VAL A 27 1.91 6.55 13.39
CA VAL A 27 1.59 5.14 13.09
C VAL A 27 1.66 4.29 14.37
N PRO A 28 0.78 3.29 14.52
CA PRO A 28 -0.23 2.83 13.55
C PRO A 28 -1.44 3.76 13.42
N LEU A 29 -1.97 3.89 12.20
CA LEU A 29 -3.19 4.67 11.94
C LEU A 29 -4.43 3.95 12.47
N PRO A 30 -5.44 4.67 12.98
CA PRO A 30 -6.71 4.08 13.34
C PRO A 30 -7.41 3.53 12.08
N LYS A 31 -8.02 2.36 12.21
CA LYS A 31 -8.79 1.74 11.11
C LYS A 31 -10.16 2.40 10.91
N GLU A 32 -10.66 3.07 11.94
CA GLU A 32 -11.92 3.79 11.90
C GLU A 32 -11.62 5.30 11.90
N ALA A 33 -12.09 5.97 10.86
CA ALA A 33 -12.05 7.41 10.70
C ALA A 33 -13.31 7.88 9.97
N SER A 34 -13.66 9.15 10.06
CA SER A 34 -14.76 9.72 9.28
C SER A 34 -14.46 9.69 7.77
N LYS A 35 -13.26 10.11 7.40
CA LYS A 35 -12.78 10.14 6.01
C LYS A 35 -11.27 10.04 5.96
N ILE A 36 -10.75 9.33 4.95
CA ILE A 36 -9.32 9.26 4.63
C ILE A 36 -9.06 9.65 3.18
N LEU A 37 -7.88 10.22 2.93
CA LEU A 37 -7.39 10.54 1.59
C LEU A 37 -6.19 9.64 1.27
N VAL A 38 -6.26 8.91 0.16
CA VAL A 38 -5.15 8.12 -0.35
C VAL A 38 -4.65 8.75 -1.64
N THR A 39 -3.49 9.41 -1.57
CA THR A 39 -2.95 10.18 -2.70
C THR A 39 -1.54 9.74 -3.10
N GLY A 40 -1.06 10.24 -4.24
CA GLY A 40 0.24 9.92 -4.82
C GLY A 40 0.16 8.99 -6.03
N SER A 41 1.08 9.17 -6.98
CA SER A 41 1.08 8.44 -8.26
C SER A 41 1.22 6.91 -8.14
N HIS A 42 1.80 6.44 -7.03
CA HIS A 42 2.06 5.01 -6.78
C HIS A 42 0.93 4.33 -5.98
N ALA A 43 0.00 5.10 -5.40
CA ALA A 43 -0.97 4.58 -4.45
C ALA A 43 -1.94 3.55 -5.08
N ASN A 44 -2.34 3.76 -6.34
CA ASN A 44 -3.20 2.84 -7.08
C ASN A 44 -2.54 2.29 -8.36
N ASN A 45 -1.24 1.99 -8.28
CA ASN A 45 -0.47 1.50 -9.41
C ASN A 45 0.36 0.27 -9.04
N LEU A 46 -0.08 -0.90 -9.49
CA LEU A 46 0.51 -2.18 -9.13
C LEU A 46 1.91 -2.33 -9.71
N ARG A 47 2.11 -1.94 -10.97
CA ARG A 47 3.42 -2.13 -11.62
C ARG A 47 4.48 -1.17 -11.12
N PHE A 48 4.09 0.01 -10.64
CA PHE A 48 5.01 0.89 -9.91
C PHE A 48 5.44 0.30 -8.55
N GLN A 49 4.57 -0.44 -7.86
CA GLN A 49 4.94 -1.14 -6.62
C GLN A 49 5.89 -2.30 -6.87
N CYS A 50 5.76 -2.98 -8.02
CA CYS A 50 6.63 -4.11 -8.37
C CYS A 50 7.98 -3.67 -8.96
N GLY A 51 8.00 -2.56 -9.73
CA GLY A 51 9.20 -2.03 -10.36
C GLY A 51 9.66 -2.83 -11.59
N GLY A 52 10.96 -2.72 -11.88
CA GLY A 52 11.61 -3.45 -12.97
C GLY A 52 11.51 -4.97 -12.80
N TRP A 53 11.80 -5.70 -13.87
CA TRP A 53 11.76 -7.17 -13.91
C TRP A 53 10.41 -7.81 -13.57
N THR A 54 9.33 -7.04 -13.61
CA THR A 54 7.97 -7.54 -13.40
C THR A 54 7.18 -7.48 -14.71
N ILE A 55 6.92 -8.65 -15.28
CA ILE A 55 6.38 -8.88 -16.64
C ILE A 55 7.32 -8.39 -17.75
N ILE A 56 7.86 -7.18 -17.65
CA ILE A 56 8.84 -6.61 -18.58
C ILE A 56 10.09 -6.12 -17.85
N TRP A 57 11.22 -6.14 -18.55
CA TRP A 57 12.53 -5.85 -17.97
C TRP A 57 12.60 -4.49 -17.25
N GLN A 58 12.16 -3.43 -17.90
CA GLN A 58 12.21 -2.07 -17.33
C GLN A 58 11.05 -1.77 -16.37
N GLY A 59 10.08 -2.68 -16.23
CA GLY A 59 8.78 -2.36 -15.63
C GLY A 59 7.95 -1.45 -16.53
N GLN A 60 6.70 -1.19 -16.15
CA GLN A 60 5.78 -0.33 -16.89
C GLN A 60 4.80 0.33 -15.92
N ASP A 61 4.10 1.34 -16.41
CA ASP A 61 2.89 1.86 -15.78
C ASP A 61 1.68 0.90 -15.98
N GLY A 62 0.75 0.94 -15.03
CA GLY A 62 -0.60 0.40 -15.14
C GLY A 62 -0.88 -0.76 -14.19
N ASN A 63 -2.13 -1.22 -14.22
CA ASN A 63 -2.62 -2.34 -13.40
C ASN A 63 -2.92 -3.61 -14.22
N ASN A 64 -2.65 -3.58 -15.52
CA ASN A 64 -2.94 -4.68 -16.42
C ASN A 64 -1.82 -5.74 -16.38
N HIS A 65 -2.17 -6.99 -16.69
CA HIS A 65 -1.25 -8.13 -16.87
C HIS A 65 -0.46 -8.59 -15.62
N THR A 66 -0.69 -7.97 -14.47
CA THR A 66 -0.12 -8.40 -13.18
C THR A 66 -1.26 -8.62 -12.20
N ILE A 67 -1.25 -9.74 -11.48
CA ILE A 67 -2.24 -10.03 -10.43
C ILE A 67 -1.62 -9.61 -9.10
N GLY A 68 -2.36 -8.82 -8.32
CA GLY A 68 -1.92 -8.34 -7.02
C GLY A 68 -2.85 -7.28 -6.44
N THR A 69 -2.50 -6.77 -5.27
CA THR A 69 -3.27 -5.74 -4.57
C THR A 69 -2.47 -4.44 -4.53
N THR A 70 -3.09 -3.33 -4.94
CA THR A 70 -2.47 -2.00 -4.79
C THR A 70 -2.58 -1.51 -3.35
N ILE A 71 -1.74 -0.55 -2.96
CA ILE A 71 -1.82 0.11 -1.65
C ILE A 71 -3.23 0.66 -1.40
N PHE A 72 -3.81 1.34 -2.38
CA PHE A 72 -5.18 1.87 -2.31
C PHE A 72 -6.23 0.78 -2.06
N ASN A 73 -6.18 -0.33 -2.81
CA ASN A 73 -7.13 -1.43 -2.67
C ASN A 73 -7.01 -2.12 -1.30
N GLU A 74 -5.78 -2.32 -0.81
CA GLU A 74 -5.56 -2.95 0.50
C GLU A 74 -6.01 -2.02 1.63
N ILE A 75 -5.74 -0.71 1.57
CA ILE A 75 -6.26 0.26 2.53
C ILE A 75 -7.80 0.24 2.54
N SER A 76 -8.42 0.22 1.36
CA SER A 76 -9.88 0.20 1.22
C SER A 76 -10.53 -1.04 1.81
N THR A 77 -9.79 -2.15 1.84
CA THR A 77 -10.23 -3.40 2.47
C THR A 77 -9.95 -3.42 3.98
N ALA A 78 -8.90 -2.74 4.44
CA ALA A 78 -8.41 -2.80 5.81
C ALA A 78 -9.12 -1.84 6.79
N VAL A 79 -9.72 -0.77 6.27
CA VAL A 79 -10.43 0.26 7.07
C VAL A 79 -11.84 -0.20 7.46
N HIS A 80 -12.43 0.48 8.45
CA HIS A 80 -13.79 0.20 8.87
C HIS A 80 -14.79 0.55 7.74
N PRO A 81 -15.86 -0.24 7.52
CA PRO A 81 -16.81 0.01 6.42
C PRO A 81 -17.52 1.37 6.44
N SER A 82 -17.54 2.06 7.59
CA SER A 82 -18.11 3.41 7.71
C SER A 82 -17.17 4.53 7.27
N THR A 83 -15.89 4.24 7.06
CA THR A 83 -14.89 5.23 6.68
C THR A 83 -15.02 5.59 5.21
N GLU A 84 -15.24 6.87 4.90
CA GLU A 84 -15.21 7.37 3.54
C GLU A 84 -13.76 7.40 3.02
N ILE A 85 -13.56 6.96 1.77
CA ILE A 85 -12.25 6.93 1.13
C ILE A 85 -12.30 7.83 -0.09
N SER A 86 -11.32 8.72 -0.19
CA SER A 86 -11.14 9.64 -1.33
C SER A 86 -9.72 9.58 -1.88
#